data_AF-A0A2P9FFK5-F1
#
_entry.id   AF-A0A2P9FFK5-F1
#
_cell.length_a   1.000
_cell.length_b   1.000
_cell.length_c   1.000
_cell.angle_alpha   90.00
_cell.angle_beta   90.00
_cell.angle_gamma   90.00
#
_symmetry.space_group_name_H-M   'P 1'
#
loop_
_entity.id
_entity.type
_entity.pdbx_description
1 polymer ?
#
loop_
_entity_poly.entity_id
_entity_poly.type
_entity_poly.pdbx_seq_one_letter_code
_entity_poly.pdbx_strand_id
1 'polypeptide(L)'
;MRGRVFLWCAGGVLVTALAAGGVWWNWFRAPYALADSPGVDVTVRAERSRYPDVRETAEDVDTLVRVYVQRLGAGDAEGLTRLAAPSYRGAEAAAADTVHTYGKAASGHVEVTVLEGVVDYLNPIRVTFEKTGQQQELLLVKDDGHWWLALGEGDPAGGA
;
A
#
# COMPACT_ATOMS: atom_id res chain seq x y z
N MET A 1 4.44 -14.88 67.64
CA MET A 1 5.10 -13.57 67.45
C MET A 1 5.75 -13.62 66.06
N ARG A 2 5.16 -12.97 65.04
CA ARG A 2 5.48 -11.63 64.49
C ARG A 2 6.68 -11.60 63.52
N GLY A 3 6.42 -11.19 62.26
CA GLY A 3 7.38 -10.64 61.26
C GLY A 3 7.31 -11.29 59.87
N ARG A 4 6.52 -10.78 58.89
CA ARG A 4 6.84 -9.77 57.81
C ARG A 4 8.01 -10.20 56.88
N VAL A 5 7.76 -10.67 55.65
CA VAL A 5 7.64 -9.96 54.32
C VAL A 5 8.88 -9.16 53.90
N PHE A 6 9.44 -9.50 52.71
CA PHE A 6 9.87 -8.63 51.57
C PHE A 6 10.78 -9.49 50.63
N LEU A 7 10.30 -9.94 49.47
CA LEU A 7 10.45 -9.33 48.14
C LEU A 7 11.92 -9.06 47.74
N TRP A 8 12.32 -9.56 46.56
CA TRP A 8 13.08 -8.89 45.48
C TRP A 8 13.31 -9.97 44.39
N CYS A 9 12.56 -9.92 43.28
CA CYS A 9 12.97 -9.36 41.97
C CYS A 9 13.96 -10.27 41.22
N ALA A 10 13.88 -10.54 39.93
CA ALA A 10 12.97 -10.24 38.84
C ALA A 10 13.47 -11.17 37.70
N GLY A 11 12.61 -11.85 36.96
CA GLY A 11 12.13 -11.28 35.70
C GLY A 11 13.04 -11.66 34.52
N GLY A 12 13.12 -12.95 34.18
CA GLY A 12 13.68 -13.38 32.90
C GLY A 12 12.63 -13.24 31.81
N VAL A 13 12.49 -12.03 31.24
CA VAL A 13 11.70 -11.80 30.02
C VAL A 13 12.50 -12.37 28.85
N LEU A 14 12.11 -13.54 28.36
CA LEU A 14 12.64 -14.08 27.12
C LEU A 14 11.87 -13.42 25.97
N VAL A 15 12.47 -12.37 25.40
CA VAL A 15 11.97 -11.67 24.21
C VAL A 15 12.22 -12.56 22.99
N THR A 16 11.22 -13.34 22.58
CA THR A 16 11.20 -13.94 21.23
C THR A 16 10.49 -12.97 20.28
N ALA A 17 11.22 -11.98 19.79
CA ALA A 17 10.69 -11.05 18.79
C ALA A 17 11.79 -10.55 17.85
N LEU A 18 12.55 -11.45 17.23
CA LEU A 18 13.53 -11.07 16.19
C LEU A 18 13.66 -12.17 15.14
N ALA A 19 12.64 -12.35 14.31
CA ALA A 19 12.74 -13.10 13.04
C ALA A 19 11.62 -12.73 12.04
N ALA A 20 11.25 -11.44 11.95
CA ALA A 20 10.33 -10.97 10.89
C ALA A 20 10.63 -9.54 10.41
N GLY A 21 11.81 -8.99 10.70
CA GLY A 21 12.18 -7.61 10.38
C GLY A 21 13.28 -7.45 9.33
N GLY A 22 13.73 -8.55 8.70
CA GLY A 22 14.99 -8.58 7.93
C GLY A 22 14.92 -8.10 6.48
N VAL A 23 13.73 -7.82 5.92
CA VAL A 23 13.57 -7.48 4.48
C VAL A 23 13.07 -6.04 4.26
N TRP A 24 12.65 -5.33 5.32
CA TRP A 24 11.94 -4.05 5.17
C TRP A 24 12.85 -2.87 4.79
N TRP A 25 14.14 -2.89 5.13
CA TRP A 25 14.92 -1.64 5.15
C TRP A 25 15.52 -1.20 3.80
N ASN A 26 15.64 -2.08 2.81
CA ASN A 26 16.40 -1.78 1.58
C ASN A 26 15.52 -1.41 0.36
N TRP A 27 14.20 -1.29 0.53
CA TRP A 27 13.26 -1.21 -0.60
C TRP A 27 12.49 0.10 -0.73
N PHE A 28 12.90 1.16 -0.02
CA PHE A 28 12.42 2.53 -0.26
C PHE A 28 12.90 3.03 -1.64
N ARG A 29 12.30 2.51 -2.72
CA ARG A 29 12.51 2.98 -4.08
C ARG A 29 11.79 4.32 -4.21
N ALA A 30 12.57 5.40 -4.31
CA ALA A 30 12.08 6.63 -4.92
C ALA A 30 11.32 6.30 -6.23
N PRO A 31 10.17 6.93 -6.51
CA PRO A 31 9.68 8.21 -5.96
C PRO A 31 8.72 8.13 -4.75
N TYR A 32 8.43 6.94 -4.21
CA TYR A 32 7.40 6.81 -3.16
C TYR A 32 8.03 6.83 -1.76
N ALA A 33 8.16 8.02 -1.17
CA ALA A 33 8.45 8.12 0.25
C ALA A 33 7.20 7.77 1.07
N LEU A 34 7.32 6.81 1.99
CA LEU A 34 6.33 6.66 3.07
C LEU A 34 6.37 7.95 3.91
N ALA A 35 5.21 8.48 4.27
CA ALA A 35 5.12 9.63 5.17
C ALA A 35 5.51 9.20 6.60
N ASP A 36 5.86 10.17 7.46
CA ASP A 36 6.13 9.95 8.91
C ASP A 36 4.89 9.52 9.74
N SER A 37 3.83 9.01 9.09
CA SER A 37 2.61 8.53 9.73
C SER A 37 2.73 7.06 10.17
N PRO A 38 1.95 6.61 11.17
CA PRO A 38 2.03 5.24 11.67
C PRO A 38 1.89 4.21 10.55
N GLY A 39 2.63 3.11 10.65
CA GLY A 39 2.67 2.06 9.65
C GLY A 39 1.27 1.54 9.31
N VAL A 40 1.05 1.24 8.02
CA VAL A 40 -0.21 0.69 7.53
C VAL A 40 -0.22 -0.83 7.57
N ASP A 41 -1.38 -1.40 7.85
CA ASP A 41 -1.61 -2.84 7.81
C ASP A 41 -2.15 -3.23 6.43
N VAL A 42 -1.22 -3.59 5.53
CA VAL A 42 -1.50 -3.90 4.12
C VAL A 42 -0.85 -5.22 3.74
N THR A 43 -1.65 -6.09 3.14
CA THR A 43 -1.19 -7.31 2.48
C THR A 43 -1.32 -7.17 0.97
N VAL A 44 -0.22 -7.24 0.24
CA VAL A 44 -0.20 -7.26 -1.23
C VAL A 44 0.03 -8.70 -1.69
N ARG A 45 -0.80 -9.18 -2.61
CA ARG A 45 -0.69 -10.53 -3.19
C ARG A 45 -0.90 -10.45 -4.70
N ALA A 46 -0.24 -11.35 -5.42
CA ALA A 46 -0.57 -11.61 -6.81
C ALA A 46 -1.78 -12.54 -6.92
N GLU A 47 -2.62 -12.31 -7.91
CA GLU A 47 -3.60 -13.28 -8.36
C GLU A 47 -2.87 -14.57 -8.81
N ARG A 48 -3.57 -15.70 -8.69
CA ARG A 48 -3.06 -16.98 -9.15
C ARG A 48 -3.01 -17.01 -10.68
N SER A 49 -1.89 -16.53 -11.24
CA SER A 49 -1.59 -16.59 -12.67
C SER A 49 -0.63 -17.74 -12.99
N ARG A 50 -0.62 -18.16 -14.25
CA ARG A 50 0.44 -19.05 -14.80
C ARG A 50 1.68 -18.26 -15.25
N TYR A 51 1.57 -16.94 -15.31
CA TYR A 51 2.65 -16.05 -15.75
C TYR A 51 3.41 -15.51 -14.53
N PRO A 52 4.76 -15.58 -14.53
CA PRO A 52 5.57 -15.10 -13.41
C PRO A 52 5.44 -13.58 -13.21
N ASP A 53 5.09 -12.84 -14.26
CA ASP A 53 5.04 -11.39 -14.31
C ASP A 53 4.10 -10.79 -13.26
N VAL A 54 2.96 -11.43 -12.97
CA VAL A 54 1.99 -10.91 -11.97
C VAL A 54 2.57 -10.95 -10.54
N ARG A 55 3.40 -11.95 -10.24
CA ARG A 55 4.08 -12.05 -8.95
C ARG A 55 5.18 -10.99 -8.84
N GLU A 56 5.96 -10.80 -9.89
CA GLU A 56 6.99 -9.76 -9.95
C GLU A 56 6.37 -8.37 -9.83
N THR A 57 5.26 -8.10 -10.54
CA THR A 57 4.53 -6.84 -10.40
C THR A 57 4.04 -6.63 -8.97
N ALA A 58 3.54 -7.66 -8.29
CA ALA A 58 3.11 -7.53 -6.90
C ALA A 58 4.25 -7.13 -5.95
N GLU A 59 5.47 -7.61 -6.19
CA GLU A 59 6.67 -7.20 -5.45
C GLU A 59 7.08 -5.77 -5.81
N ASP A 60 7.05 -5.41 -7.10
CA ASP A 60 7.42 -4.08 -7.59
C ASP A 60 6.49 -2.97 -7.09
N VAL A 61 5.18 -3.24 -6.97
CA VAL A 61 4.16 -2.24 -6.61
C VAL A 61 3.87 -2.18 -5.11
N ASP A 62 4.43 -3.07 -4.30
CA ASP A 62 4.14 -3.15 -2.86
C ASP A 62 4.34 -1.80 -2.16
N THR A 63 5.44 -1.11 -2.46
CA THR A 63 5.72 0.22 -1.87
C THR A 63 4.69 1.27 -2.32
N LEU A 64 4.36 1.32 -3.61
CA LEU A 64 3.33 2.25 -4.12
C LEU A 64 1.99 2.02 -3.44
N VAL A 65 1.56 0.77 -3.32
CA VAL A 65 0.28 0.39 -2.70
C VAL A 65 0.26 0.75 -1.21
N ARG A 66 1.35 0.51 -0.47
CA ARG A 66 1.44 0.92 0.94
C ARG A 66 1.33 2.43 1.10
N VAL A 67 2.05 3.20 0.26
CA VAL A 67 1.99 4.66 0.26
C VAL A 67 0.58 5.15 -0.11
N TYR A 68 -0.08 4.50 -1.07
CA TYR A 68 -1.47 4.77 -1.43
C TYR A 68 -2.41 4.60 -0.23
N VAL A 69 -2.38 3.44 0.43
CA VAL A 69 -3.24 3.16 1.60
C VAL A 69 -2.92 4.11 2.76
N GLN A 70 -1.65 4.44 2.98
CA GLN A 70 -1.22 5.37 4.03
C GLN A 70 -1.80 6.76 3.80
N ARG A 71 -1.66 7.30 2.58
CA ARG A 71 -2.19 8.61 2.22
C ARG A 71 -3.71 8.63 2.22
N LEU A 72 -4.33 7.55 1.75
CA LEU A 72 -5.78 7.38 1.79
C LEU A 72 -6.32 7.43 3.23
N GLY A 73 -5.72 6.66 4.14
CA GLY A 73 -6.09 6.63 5.57
C GLY A 73 -5.82 7.93 6.31
N ALA A 74 -4.80 8.69 5.88
CA ALA A 74 -4.49 10.02 6.40
C ALA A 74 -5.40 11.13 5.82
N GLY A 75 -6.20 10.83 4.79
CA GLY A 75 -6.95 11.83 4.05
C GLY A 75 -6.08 12.80 3.22
N ASP A 76 -4.86 12.38 2.87
CA ASP A 76 -3.87 13.16 2.12
C ASP A 76 -4.14 13.11 0.61
N ALA A 77 -5.14 13.88 0.16
CA ALA A 77 -5.50 13.95 -1.25
C ALA A 77 -4.36 14.51 -2.12
N GLU A 78 -3.62 15.50 -1.64
CA GLU A 78 -2.46 16.07 -2.34
C GLU A 78 -1.36 15.02 -2.53
N GLY A 79 -1.11 14.22 -1.50
CA GLY A 79 -0.25 13.05 -1.59
C GLY A 79 -0.76 12.03 -2.61
N LEU A 80 -2.06 11.72 -2.64
CA LEU A 80 -2.59 10.79 -3.63
C LEU A 80 -2.42 11.31 -5.07
N THR A 81 -2.58 12.60 -5.30
CA THR A 81 -2.31 13.22 -6.61
C THR A 81 -0.87 13.00 -7.06
N ARG A 82 0.11 13.04 -6.14
CA ARG A 82 1.53 12.75 -6.47
C ARG A 82 1.81 11.30 -6.85
N LEU A 83 0.87 10.37 -6.62
CA LEU A 83 0.96 8.98 -7.06
C LEU A 83 0.33 8.76 -8.44
N ALA A 84 -0.37 9.76 -8.98
CA ALA A 84 -0.99 9.67 -10.29
C ALA A 84 0.07 9.68 -11.40
N ALA A 85 -0.18 8.94 -12.47
CA ALA A 85 0.67 8.96 -13.64
C ALA A 85 0.72 10.38 -14.26
N PRO A 86 1.89 10.88 -14.70
CA PRO A 86 2.03 12.24 -15.23
C PRO A 86 1.14 12.53 -16.46
N SER A 87 0.77 11.50 -17.21
CA SER A 87 -0.10 11.59 -18.39
C SER A 87 -1.60 11.75 -18.04
N TYR A 88 -1.98 11.55 -16.78
CA TYR A 88 -3.37 11.62 -16.33
C TYR A 88 -3.74 13.04 -15.87
N ARG A 89 -4.91 13.51 -16.29
CA ARG A 89 -5.48 14.80 -15.93
C ARG A 89 -6.57 14.63 -14.89
N GLY A 90 -6.87 15.69 -14.14
CA GLY A 90 -7.93 15.66 -13.13
C GLY A 90 -7.60 14.81 -11.90
N ALA A 91 -6.33 14.43 -11.71
CA ALA A 91 -5.87 13.63 -10.58
C ALA A 91 -6.19 14.26 -9.21
N GLU A 92 -6.24 15.60 -9.11
CA GLU A 92 -6.63 16.31 -7.88
C GLU A 92 -8.07 16.01 -7.47
N ALA A 93 -9.02 16.12 -8.41
CA ALA A 93 -10.43 15.87 -8.14
C ALA A 93 -10.68 14.38 -7.85
N ALA A 94 -10.05 13.49 -8.61
CA ALA A 94 -10.13 12.04 -8.41
C ALA A 94 -9.50 11.60 -7.07
N ALA A 95 -8.38 12.22 -6.66
CA ALA A 95 -7.77 11.99 -5.36
C ALA A 95 -8.69 12.41 -4.21
N ALA A 96 -9.30 13.60 -4.32
CA ALA A 96 -10.24 14.10 -3.32
C ALA A 96 -11.47 13.19 -3.19
N ASP A 97 -12.04 12.74 -4.31
CA ASP A 97 -13.16 11.78 -4.32
C ASP A 97 -12.77 10.42 -3.72
N THR A 98 -11.57 9.93 -4.06
CA THR A 98 -11.04 8.68 -3.50
C THR A 98 -10.87 8.77 -1.99
N VAL A 99 -10.30 9.86 -1.47
CA VAL A 99 -10.20 10.12 -0.02
C VAL A 99 -11.58 10.18 0.62
N HIS A 100 -12.50 10.90 0.00
CA HIS A 100 -13.86 11.04 0.52
C HIS A 100 -14.56 9.69 0.65
N THR A 101 -14.42 8.84 -0.37
CA THR A 101 -15.13 7.57 -0.49
C THR A 101 -14.50 6.46 0.38
N TYR A 102 -13.17 6.36 0.38
CA TYR A 102 -12.46 5.21 0.95
C TYR A 102 -11.52 5.56 2.12
N GLY A 103 -11.28 6.84 2.41
CA GLY A 103 -10.31 7.25 3.43
C GLY A 103 -10.58 6.67 4.82
N LYS A 104 -11.85 6.62 5.23
CA LYS A 104 -12.24 5.97 6.50
C LYS A 104 -12.05 4.45 6.47
N ALA A 105 -12.23 3.82 5.32
CA ALA A 105 -12.12 2.39 5.13
C ALA A 105 -10.66 1.90 5.26
N ALA A 106 -9.71 2.74 4.84
CA ALA A 106 -8.26 2.49 4.95
C ALA A 106 -7.70 2.49 6.40
N SER A 107 -8.53 2.73 7.41
CA SER A 107 -8.12 2.70 8.83
C SER A 107 -8.00 1.28 9.44
N GLY A 108 -8.34 0.24 8.69
CA GLY A 108 -8.20 -1.17 9.10
C GLY A 108 -7.28 -1.94 8.16
N HIS A 109 -7.28 -3.27 8.27
CA HIS A 109 -6.54 -4.13 7.34
C HIS A 109 -7.02 -3.92 5.90
N VAL A 110 -6.07 -3.82 4.98
CA VAL A 110 -6.35 -3.71 3.53
C VAL A 110 -5.66 -4.84 2.79
N GLU A 111 -6.44 -5.65 2.10
CA GLU A 111 -5.93 -6.64 1.16
C GLU A 111 -5.88 -6.05 -0.25
N VAL A 112 -4.73 -6.17 -0.92
CA VAL A 112 -4.57 -5.77 -2.31
C VAL A 112 -4.18 -6.97 -3.14
N THR A 113 -4.98 -7.25 -4.16
CA THR A 113 -4.69 -8.30 -5.15
C THR A 113 -4.28 -7.65 -6.46
N VAL A 114 -3.06 -7.92 -6.90
CA VAL A 114 -2.59 -7.58 -8.26
C VAL A 114 -3.13 -8.60 -9.23
N LEU A 115 -3.94 -8.13 -10.17
CA LEU A 115 -4.58 -8.95 -11.18
C LEU A 115 -3.69 -9.08 -12.41
N GLU A 116 -3.94 -10.13 -13.20
CA GLU A 116 -3.25 -10.32 -14.46
C GLU A 116 -3.54 -9.16 -15.43
N GLY A 117 -2.48 -8.48 -15.85
CA GLY A 117 -2.53 -7.43 -16.86
C GLY A 117 -2.60 -8.03 -18.27
N VAL A 118 -3.22 -7.30 -19.20
CA VAL A 118 -3.23 -7.70 -20.63
C VAL A 118 -1.90 -7.35 -21.31
N VAL A 119 -1.16 -6.40 -20.74
CA VAL A 119 0.16 -5.93 -21.18
C VAL A 119 1.06 -5.71 -19.96
N ASP A 120 2.37 -5.71 -20.15
CA ASP A 120 3.40 -5.65 -19.11
C ASP A 120 3.54 -4.28 -18.42
N TYR A 121 2.96 -3.23 -19.00
CA TYR A 121 2.94 -1.88 -18.44
C TYR A 121 1.59 -1.48 -17.82
N LEU A 122 0.58 -2.36 -17.82
CA LEU A 122 -0.73 -2.11 -17.20
C LEU A 122 -1.19 -3.27 -16.33
N ASN A 123 -1.37 -3.01 -15.04
CA ASN A 123 -1.87 -4.03 -14.11
C ASN A 123 -3.05 -3.51 -13.31
N PRO A 124 -4.24 -4.12 -13.44
CA PRO A 124 -5.33 -3.83 -12.54
C PRO A 124 -5.03 -4.37 -11.15
N ILE A 125 -5.48 -3.66 -10.12
CA ILE A 125 -5.45 -4.11 -8.75
C ILE A 125 -6.84 -4.03 -8.14
N ARG A 126 -7.16 -4.96 -7.26
CA ARG A 126 -8.34 -4.90 -6.40
C ARG A 126 -7.90 -4.64 -4.97
N VAL A 127 -8.39 -3.55 -4.41
CA VAL A 127 -8.21 -3.15 -3.02
C VAL A 127 -9.47 -3.53 -2.25
N THR A 128 -9.32 -4.33 -1.19
CA THR A 128 -10.40 -4.77 -0.31
C THR A 128 -10.17 -4.19 1.09
N PHE A 129 -11.10 -3.37 1.55
CA PHE A 129 -11.06 -2.76 2.87
C PHE A 129 -11.81 -3.66 3.85
N GLU A 130 -11.13 -4.53 4.58
CA GLU A 130 -11.78 -5.58 5.38
C GLU A 130 -12.75 -5.02 6.43
N LYS A 131 -12.41 -3.88 7.02
CA LYS A 131 -13.21 -3.22 8.05
C LYS A 131 -14.61 -2.83 7.57
N THR A 132 -14.74 -2.41 6.31
CA THR A 132 -16.02 -1.93 5.75
C THR A 132 -16.61 -2.91 4.73
N GLY A 133 -15.83 -3.88 4.26
CA GLY A 133 -16.19 -4.76 3.15
C GLY A 133 -16.22 -4.05 1.79
N GLN A 134 -15.83 -2.77 1.72
CA GLN A 134 -15.77 -2.04 0.45
C GLN A 134 -14.64 -2.58 -0.42
N GLN A 135 -14.84 -2.50 -1.72
CA GLN A 135 -13.84 -2.85 -2.72
C GLN A 135 -13.64 -1.68 -3.68
N GLN A 136 -12.41 -1.51 -4.12
CA GLN A 136 -12.02 -0.52 -5.10
C GLN A 136 -11.12 -1.19 -6.14
N GLU A 137 -11.44 -1.01 -7.41
CA GLU A 137 -10.56 -1.42 -8.51
C GLU A 137 -9.79 -0.20 -9.00
N LEU A 138 -8.48 -0.37 -9.14
CA LEU A 138 -7.56 0.65 -9.64
C LEU A 138 -6.72 0.05 -10.78
N LEU A 139 -6.19 0.90 -11.63
CA LEU A 139 -5.23 0.51 -12.64
C LEU A 139 -3.86 1.09 -12.31
N LEU A 140 -2.82 0.25 -12.41
CA LEU A 140 -1.42 0.65 -12.33
C LEU A 140 -0.85 0.79 -13.73
N VAL A 141 -0.07 1.84 -13.94
CA VAL A 141 0.60 2.15 -15.21
C VAL A 141 2.10 2.20 -14.97
N LYS A 142 2.88 1.48 -15.77
CA LYS A 142 4.34 1.56 -15.76
C LYS A 142 4.79 2.60 -16.78
N ASP A 143 5.46 3.64 -16.31
CA ASP A 143 6.00 4.73 -17.12
C ASP A 143 7.41 5.09 -16.63
N ASP A 144 8.36 5.20 -17.56
CA ASP A 144 9.80 5.40 -17.30
C ASP A 144 10.38 4.47 -16.21
N GLY A 145 9.98 3.20 -16.20
CA GLY A 145 10.44 2.20 -15.22
C GLY A 145 9.81 2.33 -13.82
N HIS A 146 8.85 3.25 -13.65
CA HIS A 146 8.14 3.49 -12.39
C HIS A 146 6.65 3.15 -12.51
N TRP A 147 6.05 2.68 -11.42
CA TRP A 147 4.61 2.35 -11.37
C TRP A 147 3.78 3.52 -10.83
N TRP A 148 2.67 3.83 -11.47
CA TRP A 148 1.82 4.96 -11.11
C TRP A 148 0.37 4.52 -11.01
N LEU A 149 -0.45 5.27 -10.28
CA LEU A 149 -1.90 5.09 -10.29
C LEU A 149 -2.49 5.78 -11.51
N ALA A 150 -3.34 5.07 -12.24
CA ALA A 150 -4.26 5.66 -13.21
C ALA A 150 -5.38 6.40 -12.44
N LEU A 151 -5.08 7.63 -12.01
CA LEU A 151 -6.00 8.43 -11.20
C LEU A 151 -6.45 9.66 -12.00
N GLY A 152 -7.76 9.74 -12.27
CA GLY A 152 -8.34 10.77 -13.13
C GLY A 152 -8.57 10.28 -14.56
N GLU A 153 -8.57 11.21 -15.51
CA GLU A 153 -8.81 10.95 -16.93
C GLU A 153 -7.49 10.90 -17.70
N GLY A 154 -7.23 9.80 -18.38
CA GLY A 154 -6.03 9.62 -19.18
C GLY A 154 -6.14 8.40 -20.08
N ASP A 155 -5.38 8.42 -21.17
CA ASP A 155 -5.17 7.23 -21.99
C ASP A 155 -3.95 6.47 -21.43
N PRO A 156 -4.12 5.25 -20.90
CA PRO A 156 -3.00 4.43 -20.44
C PRO A 156 -2.02 4.07 -21.57
N ALA A 157 -2.41 4.19 -22.85
CA ALA A 157 -1.54 4.02 -24.01
C ALA A 157 -0.93 5.33 -24.54
N GLY A 158 -1.28 6.48 -23.95
CA GLY A 158 -0.82 7.81 -24.38
C GLY A 158 0.56 8.21 -23.86
N GLY A 159 1.31 7.30 -23.22
CA GLY A 159 2.70 7.52 -22.84
C GLY A 159 3.55 7.78 -24.10
N ALA A 160 4.20 8.93 -24.15
CA ALA A 160 5.04 9.39 -25.25
C ALA A 160 6.52 9.09 -24.99
#